data_AF-A0A8C0HJ84-F1
#
_entry.id   AF-A0A8C0HJ84-F1
#
_cell.length_a   1.000
_cell.length_b   1.000
_cell.length_c   1.000
_cell.angle_alpha   90.00
_cell.angle_beta   90.00
_cell.angle_gamma   90.00
#
_symmetry.space_group_name_H-M   'P 1'
#
loop_
_entity.id
_entity.type
_entity.pdbx_description
1 polymer ?
#
loop_
_entity_poly.entity_id
_entity_poly.type
_entity_poly.pdbx_seq_one_letter_code
_entity_poly.pdbx_strand_id
1 'polypeptide(L)'
;MESCRWGVLSCSLLRSSETFWTTTGMFPQELIIGFPKCVKISKVAIQCYLVRTLRIERSVSKDPVGFEQCIEKDLQHTEGQLQMEEFPLPDFQATYLRFIIKSAFDHFVSVHRVMAEGTAEDT
;
A
#
# COMPACT_ATOMS: atom_id res chain seq x y z
N MET A 1 -15.55 -8.93 1.80
CA MET A 1 -14.83 -9.87 0.91
C MET A 1 -15.03 -9.36 -0.51
N GLU A 2 -14.16 -8.47 -0.99
CA GLU A 2 -14.33 -7.88 -2.32
C GLU A 2 -13.39 -8.57 -3.34
N SER A 3 -14.01 -8.92 -4.46
CA SER A 3 -13.53 -9.79 -5.52
C SER A 3 -12.43 -9.13 -6.35
N CYS A 4 -11.21 -9.66 -6.27
CA CYS A 4 -10.16 -9.40 -7.25
C CYS A 4 -10.62 -9.91 -8.64
N ARG A 5 -10.85 -9.03 -9.62
CA ARG A 5 -11.07 -9.44 -11.01
C ARG A 5 -9.73 -9.63 -11.69
N TRP A 6 -9.56 -10.81 -12.27
CA TRP A 6 -8.34 -11.32 -12.89
C TRP A 6 -8.02 -10.55 -14.19
N GLY A 7 -6.80 -10.02 -14.28
CA GLY A 7 -6.26 -9.32 -15.45
C GLY A 7 -5.30 -8.19 -15.08
N VAL A 8 -5.63 -7.43 -14.03
CA VAL A 8 -4.78 -6.42 -13.37
C VAL A 8 -5.21 -6.42 -11.91
N LEU A 9 -4.36 -6.83 -10.98
CA LEU A 9 -4.68 -6.68 -9.56
C LEU A 9 -4.78 -5.16 -9.28
N SER A 10 -5.99 -4.65 -9.08
CA SER A 10 -6.19 -3.29 -8.59
C SER A 10 -6.94 -3.43 -7.28
N CYS A 11 -6.21 -3.47 -6.17
CA CYS A 11 -6.78 -3.57 -4.84
C CYS A 11 -7.02 -2.18 -4.26
N SER A 12 -8.07 -1.49 -4.69
CA SER A 12 -8.52 -0.26 -4.04
C SER A 12 -9.16 -0.61 -2.69
N LEU A 13 -8.49 -0.25 -1.59
CA LEU A 13 -9.01 -0.46 -0.23
C LEU A 13 -10.40 0.16 -0.01
N LEU A 14 -10.74 1.21 -0.78
CA LEU A 14 -11.96 1.97 -0.64
C LEU A 14 -12.57 2.27 -2.01
N ARG A 15 -13.89 2.04 -2.13
CA ARG A 15 -14.63 1.95 -3.41
C ARG A 15 -15.02 3.33 -3.98
N SER A 16 -14.96 4.39 -3.17
CA SER A 16 -15.24 5.77 -3.54
C SER A 16 -14.05 6.68 -3.21
N SER A 17 -13.81 7.72 -4.03
CA SER A 17 -12.82 8.77 -3.73
C SER A 17 -13.13 9.53 -2.43
N GLU A 18 -14.36 9.43 -1.95
CA GLU A 18 -14.86 10.09 -0.73
C GLU A 18 -14.60 9.27 0.54
N THR A 19 -14.22 7.99 0.40
CA THR A 19 -13.94 7.11 1.53
C THR A 19 -12.44 6.98 1.74
N PHE A 20 -11.96 7.17 2.98
CA PHE A 20 -10.55 7.05 3.36
C PHE A 20 -10.36 6.28 4.68
N TRP A 21 -9.24 5.59 4.81
CA TRP A 21 -8.77 5.08 6.10
C TRP A 21 -7.95 6.20 6.76
N THR A 22 -8.20 6.49 8.03
CA THR A 22 -7.47 7.51 8.77
C THR A 22 -6.84 6.90 10.01
N THR A 23 -5.65 7.37 10.35
CA THR A 23 -5.02 7.00 11.62
C THR A 23 -5.75 7.65 12.78
N THR A 24 -5.85 6.93 13.91
CA THR A 24 -6.34 7.47 15.18
C THR A 24 -5.27 7.20 16.26
N GLY A 25 -4.24 8.05 16.34
CA GLY A 25 -3.20 7.93 17.37
C GLY A 25 -1.80 8.30 16.91
N MET A 26 -0.80 7.73 17.61
CA MET A 26 0.63 8.00 17.39
C MET A 26 1.23 7.12 16.28
N PHE A 27 2.31 7.57 15.66
CA PHE A 27 3.08 6.81 14.67
C PHE A 27 4.14 5.91 15.35
N PRO A 28 4.56 4.79 14.72
CA PRO A 28 4.17 4.32 13.39
C PRO A 28 2.77 3.69 13.35
N GLN A 29 2.12 3.84 12.22
CA GLN A 29 0.82 3.22 11.92
C GLN A 29 0.97 2.33 10.69
N GLU A 30 0.25 1.23 10.63
CA GLU A 30 0.43 0.26 9.56
C GLU A 30 -0.86 -0.36 9.04
N LEU A 31 -0.84 -0.75 7.78
CA LEU A 31 -1.87 -1.55 7.14
C LEU A 31 -1.22 -2.68 6.35
N ILE A 32 -1.85 -3.86 6.38
CA ILE A 32 -1.40 -5.04 5.66
C ILE A 32 -2.47 -5.42 4.63
N ILE A 33 -2.04 -5.60 3.39
CA ILE A 33 -2.86 -6.09 2.27
C ILE A 33 -2.39 -7.50 1.95
N GLY A 34 -3.29 -8.48 2.09
CA GLY A 34 -3.06 -9.86 1.69
C GLY A 34 -3.65 -10.15 0.31
N PHE A 35 -2.88 -10.87 -0.52
CA PHE A 35 -3.34 -11.45 -1.77
C PHE A 35 -3.74 -12.90 -1.55
N PRO A 36 -4.77 -13.42 -2.24
CA PRO A 36 -5.20 -14.83 -2.10
C PRO A 36 -4.14 -15.87 -2.48
N LYS A 37 -3.16 -15.48 -3.30
CA LYS A 37 -2.01 -16.29 -3.76
C LYS A 37 -0.78 -15.40 -3.83
N CYS A 38 0.41 -15.99 -3.99
CA CYS A 38 1.61 -15.23 -4.33
C CYS A 38 1.44 -14.59 -5.71
N VAL A 39 1.71 -13.28 -5.81
CA VAL A 39 1.56 -12.50 -7.04
C VAL A 39 2.87 -11.81 -7.38
N LYS A 40 3.13 -11.66 -8.68
CA LYS A 40 4.21 -10.84 -9.21
C LYS A 40 3.69 -9.42 -9.41
N ILE A 41 4.13 -8.51 -8.56
CA ILE A 41 3.80 -7.09 -8.58
C ILE A 41 4.84 -6.38 -9.44
N SER A 42 4.42 -5.53 -10.36
CA SER A 42 5.30 -4.69 -11.17
C SER A 42 5.31 -3.24 -10.71
N LYS A 43 4.23 -2.80 -10.08
CA LYS A 43 4.06 -1.43 -9.60
C LYS A 43 3.09 -1.36 -8.43
N VAL A 44 3.41 -0.55 -7.44
CA VAL A 44 2.49 -0.14 -6.37
C VAL A 44 2.26 1.35 -6.47
N ALA A 45 1.02 1.79 -6.32
CA ALA A 45 0.67 3.20 -6.21
C ALA A 45 -0.19 3.44 -4.96
N ILE A 46 0.04 4.57 -4.31
CA ILE A 46 -0.71 4.99 -3.12
C ILE A 46 -1.20 6.42 -3.29
N GLN A 47 -2.44 6.64 -2.92
CA GLN A 47 -3.06 7.95 -2.79
C GLN A 47 -3.35 8.19 -1.30
N CYS A 48 -2.76 9.24 -0.75
CA CYS A 48 -2.82 9.54 0.68
C CYS A 48 -2.78 11.05 0.95
N TYR A 49 -2.93 11.44 2.21
CA TYR A 49 -2.85 12.83 2.66
C TYR A 49 -2.09 12.93 3.98
N LEU A 50 -1.23 13.94 4.08
CA LEU A 50 -0.36 14.27 5.21
C LEU A 50 0.66 13.18 5.59
N VAL A 51 0.87 12.17 4.76
CA VAL A 51 1.91 11.15 4.99
C VAL A 51 3.27 11.77 4.71
N ARG A 52 4.21 11.67 5.66
CA ARG A 52 5.58 12.18 5.49
C ARG A 52 6.51 11.04 5.13
N THR A 53 6.70 10.07 6.00
CA THR A 53 7.60 8.93 5.73
C THR A 53 6.78 7.65 5.58
N LEU A 54 6.84 7.04 4.39
CA LEU A 54 6.19 5.77 4.08
C LEU A 54 7.25 4.68 3.86
N ARG A 55 7.04 3.52 4.50
CA ARG A 55 7.80 2.30 4.25
C ARG A 55 6.88 1.22 3.69
N ILE A 56 7.34 0.51 2.66
CA ILE A 56 6.68 -0.65 2.08
C ILE A 56 7.54 -1.88 2.38
N GLU A 57 6.93 -2.86 3.01
CA GLU A 57 7.51 -4.18 3.24
C GLU A 57 6.67 -5.24 2.53
N ARG A 58 7.27 -6.39 2.24
CA ARG A 58 6.59 -7.52 1.61
C ARG A 58 6.81 -8.81 2.38
N SER A 59 5.90 -9.76 2.22
CA SER A 59 6.12 -11.15 2.60
C SER A 59 5.60 -12.09 1.52
N VAL A 60 6.31 -13.18 1.28
CA VAL A 60 5.91 -14.30 0.42
C VAL A 60 5.44 -15.52 1.23
N SER A 61 5.36 -15.39 2.56
CA SER A 61 4.91 -16.44 3.45
C SER A 61 3.42 -16.73 3.30
N LYS A 62 2.97 -17.88 3.81
CA LYS A 62 1.54 -18.24 3.88
C LYS A 62 0.77 -17.41 4.89
N ASP A 63 1.46 -16.96 5.93
CA ASP A 63 0.93 -16.09 7.00
C ASP A 63 1.57 -14.70 6.89
N PRO A 64 0.96 -13.63 7.45
CA PRO A 64 1.49 -12.27 7.42
C PRO A 64 2.67 -12.09 8.39
N VAL A 65 3.78 -12.77 8.10
CA VAL A 65 5.02 -12.83 8.90
C VAL A 65 6.24 -12.76 7.99
N GLY A 66 7.42 -12.49 8.56
CA GLY A 66 8.68 -12.48 7.81
C GLY A 66 8.74 -11.36 6.76
N PHE A 67 8.27 -10.16 7.13
CA PHE A 67 8.29 -9.02 6.24
C PHE A 67 9.71 -8.52 5.96
N GLU A 68 10.01 -8.26 4.68
CA GLU A 68 11.26 -7.68 4.20
C GLU A 68 11.03 -6.24 3.77
N GLN A 69 11.87 -5.31 4.25
CA GLN A 69 11.83 -3.91 3.81
C GLN A 69 12.20 -3.80 2.34
N CYS A 70 11.33 -3.16 1.56
CA CYS A 70 11.51 -3.00 0.12
C CYS A 70 11.81 -1.54 -0.24
N ILE A 71 10.99 -0.63 0.27
CA ILE A 71 11.07 0.80 -0.03
C ILE A 71 10.87 1.57 1.27
N GLU A 72 11.63 2.64 1.45
CA GLU A 72 11.33 3.72 2.39
C GLU A 72 11.49 5.04 1.65
N LYS A 73 10.47 5.90 1.72
CA LYS A 73 10.44 7.17 0.99
C LYS A 73 9.78 8.25 1.82
N ASP A 74 10.38 9.44 1.80
CA ASP A 74 9.73 10.67 2.24
C ASP A 74 8.91 11.26 1.09
N LEU A 75 7.64 11.52 1.37
CA LEU A 75 6.66 12.07 0.44
C LEU A 75 6.60 13.58 0.56
N GLN A 76 6.27 14.24 -0.55
CA GLN A 76 6.04 15.68 -0.56
C GLN A 76 4.58 15.98 -0.23
N HIS A 77 4.35 17.09 0.45
CA HIS A 77 3.01 17.59 0.76
C HIS A 77 2.76 18.92 0.07
N THR A 78 1.64 19.00 -0.63
CA THR A 78 1.09 20.23 -1.20
C THR A 78 -0.24 20.51 -0.52
N GLU A 79 -0.40 21.72 0.03
CA GLU A 79 -1.62 22.09 0.75
C GLU A 79 -2.86 21.96 -0.13
N GLY A 80 -3.94 21.40 0.43
CA GLY A 80 -5.19 21.15 -0.29
C GLY A 80 -5.17 20.05 -1.37
N GLN A 81 -4.04 19.36 -1.57
CA GLN A 81 -3.93 18.31 -2.60
C GLN A 81 -3.55 16.93 -2.00
N LEU A 82 -4.14 15.88 -2.57
CA LEU A 82 -3.76 14.50 -2.24
C LEU A 82 -2.38 14.17 -2.81
N GLN A 83 -1.62 13.40 -2.06
CA GLN A 83 -0.34 12.86 -2.46
C GLN A 83 -0.58 11.61 -3.29
N MET A 84 0.00 11.54 -4.49
CA MET A 84 -0.04 10.37 -5.36
C MET A 84 1.38 9.91 -5.65
N GLU A 85 1.69 8.70 -5.23
CA GLU A 85 3.03 8.16 -5.30
C GLU A 85 3.02 6.80 -5.98
N GLU A 86 3.94 6.62 -6.91
CA GLU A 86 4.10 5.38 -7.67
C GLU A 86 5.48 4.79 -7.45
N PHE A 87 5.51 3.48 -7.26
CA PHE A 87 6.67 2.70 -6.92
C PHE A 87 6.81 1.56 -7.95
N PRO A 88 7.69 1.71 -8.96
CA PRO A 88 8.02 0.62 -9.86
C PRO A 88 8.82 -0.45 -9.09
N LEU A 89 8.38 -1.71 -9.21
CA LEU A 89 8.89 -2.85 -8.46
C LEU A 89 9.12 -4.03 -9.41
N PRO A 90 10.16 -4.02 -10.26
CA PRO A 90 10.44 -5.14 -11.15
C PRO A 90 10.78 -6.40 -10.35
N ASP A 91 10.34 -7.57 -10.83
CA ASP A 91 10.59 -8.89 -10.23
C ASP A 91 10.14 -9.06 -8.75
N PHE A 92 9.12 -8.30 -8.35
CA PHE A 92 8.66 -8.27 -6.97
C PHE A 92 7.55 -9.29 -6.73
N GLN A 93 7.80 -10.28 -5.87
CA GLN A 93 6.78 -11.25 -5.45
C GLN A 93 6.27 -10.93 -4.05
N ALA A 94 4.97 -11.03 -3.85
CA ALA A 94 4.36 -10.88 -2.53
C ALA A 94 3.05 -11.65 -2.40
N THR A 95 2.85 -12.25 -1.23
CA THR A 95 1.55 -12.69 -0.72
C THR A 95 0.95 -11.61 0.19
N TYR A 96 1.80 -10.83 0.87
CA TYR A 96 1.38 -9.70 1.70
C TYR A 96 2.23 -8.46 1.41
N LEU A 97 1.58 -7.30 1.36
CA LEU A 97 2.21 -5.99 1.39
C LEU A 97 1.89 -5.31 2.71
N ARG A 98 2.89 -4.71 3.36
CA ARG A 98 2.72 -3.93 4.57
C ARG A 98 3.17 -2.50 4.31
N PHE A 99 2.26 -1.56 4.49
CA PHE A 99 2.54 -0.13 4.40
C PHE A 99 2.65 0.41 5.82
N ILE A 100 3.79 0.97 6.15
CA ILE A 100 4.09 1.53 7.47
C ILE A 100 4.28 3.02 7.30
N ILE A 101 3.39 3.80 7.90
CA ILE A 101 3.48 5.25 7.98
C ILE A 101 4.31 5.56 9.22
N LYS A 102 5.59 5.88 9.03
CA LYS A 102 6.52 6.16 10.12
C LYS A 102 6.36 7.56 10.69
N SER A 103 5.96 8.51 9.86
CA SER A 103 5.76 9.90 10.27
C SER A 103 4.77 10.61 9.35
N ALA A 104 4.27 11.76 9.81
CA ALA A 104 3.28 12.56 9.12
C ALA A 104 3.64 14.06 9.11
N PHE A 105 2.91 14.83 8.31
CA PHE A 105 2.95 16.30 8.30
C PHE A 105 2.06 16.91 9.38
N ASP A 106 1.09 16.16 9.90
CA ASP A 106 0.18 16.56 11.00
C ASP A 106 -0.04 15.36 11.96
N HIS A 107 -0.91 15.52 12.95
CA HIS A 107 -1.26 14.50 13.94
C HIS A 107 -2.02 13.29 13.36
N PHE A 108 -2.57 13.43 12.15
CA PHE A 108 -3.29 12.36 11.47
C PHE A 108 -2.91 12.30 9.99
N VAL A 109 -3.12 11.13 9.39
CA VAL A 109 -2.97 10.89 7.95
C VAL A 109 -4.17 10.14 7.44
N SER A 110 -4.44 10.28 6.14
CA SER A 110 -5.42 9.46 5.45
C SER A 110 -4.79 8.68 4.30
N VAL A 111 -5.25 7.44 4.10
CA VAL A 111 -4.97 6.63 2.93
C VAL A 111 -6.29 6.44 2.19
N HIS A 112 -6.36 6.99 0.98
CA HIS A 112 -7.56 6.95 0.14
C HIS A 112 -7.57 5.71 -0.74
N ARG A 113 -6.42 5.40 -1.35
CA ARG A 113 -6.33 4.30 -2.30
C ARG A 113 -4.95 3.68 -2.28
N VAL A 114 -4.90 2.36 -2.33
CA VAL A 114 -3.71 1.60 -2.69
C VAL A 114 -4.02 0.88 -4.00
N MET A 115 -3.02 0.70 -4.86
CA MET A 115 -3.12 -0.02 -6.11
C MET A 115 -1.84 -0.84 -6.25
N ALA A 116 -1.96 -2.11 -6.66
CA ALA A 116 -0.82 -3.01 -6.78
C ALA A 116 -0.94 -3.78 -8.10
N GLU A 117 -0.38 -3.22 -9.16
CA GLU A 117 -0.43 -3.79 -10.50
C GLU A 117 0.53 -4.98 -10.60
N GLY A 118 0.07 -6.06 -11.24
CA GLY A 118 0.82 -7.31 -11.31
C GLY A 118 0.05 -8.45 -11.94
N THR A 119 0.72 -9.60 -12.07
CA THR A 119 0.15 -10.87 -12.54
C THR A 119 0.12 -11.89 -11.42
N ALA A 120 -0.96 -12.67 -11.35
CA ALA A 120 -1.00 -13.85 -10.50
C ALA A 120 -0.26 -14.99 -11.20
N GLU A 121 0.54 -15.75 -10.47
CA GLU A 121 1.10 -16.99 -11.01
C GLU A 121 -0.02 -18.04 -11.03
N ASP A 122 -0.48 -18.40 -12.23
CA ASP A 122 -1.31 -19.60 -12.42
C ASP A 122 -0.40 -20.81 -12.24
N THR A 123 -0.50 -21.44 -11.08
CA THR A 123 0.00 -22.80 -10.83
C THR A 123 -1.16 -23.77 -10.87
#